data_AF-A0A1S2HH05-F1
#
_entry.id   AF-A0A1S2HH05-F1
#
_cell.length_a   1.000
_cell.length_b   1.000
_cell.length_c   1.000
_cell.angle_alpha   90.00
_cell.angle_beta   90.00
_cell.angle_gamma   90.00
#
_symmetry.space_group_name_H-M   'P 1'
#
loop_
_entity.id
_entity.type
_entity.pdbx_description
1 polymer ?
#
loop_
_entity_poly.entity_id
_entity_poly.type
_entity_poly.pdbx_seq_one_letter_code
_entity_poly.pdbx_strand_id
1 'polypeptide(L)'
;MIHVADSLPVEEIGEPEELDAPEPVWVSNLRFEEIGVLTQVKAFAVARSDVAVCVEIAWQGRLQRAWVPRSTVTRRTLKPRRD
;
A
#
# COMPACT_ATOMS: atom_id res chain seq x y z
N MET A 1 21.42 0.64 0.03
CA MET A 1 20.48 0.42 1.15
C MET A 1 19.09 0.33 0.57
N ILE A 2 18.19 -0.49 1.14
CA ILE A 2 16.80 -0.57 0.68
C ILE A 2 15.96 0.19 1.69
N HIS A 3 15.24 1.18 1.21
CA HIS A 3 14.38 2.00 2.06
C HIS A 3 13.03 1.30 2.23
N VAL A 4 12.57 1.21 3.48
CA VAL A 4 11.34 0.51 3.84
C VAL A 4 10.20 1.52 3.95
N ALA A 5 9.02 1.14 3.47
CA ALA A 5 7.80 1.91 3.68
C ALA A 5 7.37 1.84 5.16
N ASP A 6 7.03 2.97 5.75
CA ASP A 6 6.43 3.01 7.08
C ASP A 6 5.10 2.25 7.07
N SER A 7 4.90 1.43 8.10
CA SER A 7 3.68 0.65 8.30
C SER A 7 3.04 1.07 9.61
N LEU A 8 1.71 1.06 9.64
CA LEU A 8 0.95 1.17 10.88
C LEU A 8 1.37 0.05 11.85
N PRO A 9 1.41 0.35 13.16
CA PRO A 9 1.65 -0.65 14.19
C PRO A 9 0.43 -1.58 14.32
N VAL A 10 0.63 -2.78 14.87
CA VAL A 10 -0.37 -3.87 14.84
C VAL A 10 -1.67 -3.47 15.53
N GLU A 11 -1.57 -2.68 16.58
CA GLU A 11 -2.67 -2.23 17.43
C GLU A 11 -3.61 -1.25 16.69
N GLU A 12 -3.13 -0.62 15.60
CA GLU A 12 -3.88 0.35 14.79
C GLU A 12 -4.52 -0.28 13.53
N ILE A 13 -4.24 -1.56 13.24
CA ILE A 13 -4.74 -2.24 12.04
C ILE A 13 -6.23 -2.61 12.19
N GLY A 14 -6.74 -2.79 13.41
CA GLY A 14 -8.09 -3.33 13.64
C GLY A 14 -8.16 -4.84 13.38
N GLU A 15 -9.28 -5.31 12.82
CA GLU A 15 -9.49 -6.73 12.46
C GLU A 15 -9.29 -6.92 10.95
N PRO A 16 -8.13 -7.41 10.49
CA PRO A 16 -7.85 -7.54 9.06
C PRO A 16 -8.45 -8.80 8.43
N GLU A 17 -9.01 -8.63 7.23
CA GLU A 17 -9.41 -9.71 6.31
C GLU A 17 -8.53 -9.68 5.05
N GLU A 18 -8.18 -10.87 4.54
CA GLU A 18 -7.51 -10.99 3.24
C GLU A 18 -8.49 -10.71 2.09
N LEU A 19 -7.97 -10.15 0.99
CA LEU A 19 -8.76 -9.97 -0.23
C LEU A 19 -8.65 -11.21 -1.11
N ASP A 20 -9.74 -11.57 -1.79
CA ASP A 20 -9.78 -12.69 -2.74
C ASP A 20 -8.75 -12.55 -3.87
N ALA A 21 -8.43 -11.31 -4.24
CA ALA A 21 -7.39 -11.00 -5.21
C ALA A 21 -6.76 -9.63 -4.91
N PRO A 22 -5.46 -9.44 -5.25
CA PRO A 22 -4.82 -8.14 -5.13
C PRO A 22 -5.51 -7.06 -5.98
N GLU A 23 -5.90 -5.95 -5.35
CA GLU A 23 -6.57 -4.84 -6.03
C GLU A 23 -5.61 -3.69 -6.35
N PRO A 24 -5.55 -3.17 -7.59
CA PRO A 24 -4.69 -2.04 -7.90
C PRO A 24 -5.16 -0.78 -7.18
N VAL A 25 -4.24 -0.14 -6.45
CA VAL A 25 -4.53 1.08 -5.68
C VAL A 25 -3.48 2.17 -5.87
N TRP A 26 -3.87 3.39 -5.51
CA TRP A 26 -2.99 4.50 -5.20
C TRP A 26 -2.93 4.67 -3.68
N VAL A 27 -1.71 4.86 -3.16
CA VAL A 27 -1.48 5.22 -1.76
C VAL A 27 -0.94 6.64 -1.71
N SER A 28 -1.60 7.51 -0.98
CA SER A 28 -1.21 8.90 -0.81
C SER A 28 -0.34 9.12 0.42
N ASN A 29 0.65 10.00 0.31
CA ASN A 29 1.52 10.42 1.42
C ASN A 29 2.22 9.28 2.14
N LEU A 30 2.68 8.25 1.41
CA LEU A 30 3.41 7.14 1.99
C LEU A 30 4.83 7.59 2.36
N ARG A 31 5.22 7.40 3.62
CA ARG A 31 6.58 7.67 4.07
C ARG A 31 7.47 6.45 3.84
N PHE A 32 8.68 6.70 3.38
CA PHE A 32 9.78 5.75 3.31
C PHE A 32 10.90 6.24 4.22
N GLU A 33 11.50 5.32 4.96
CA GLU A 33 12.66 5.60 5.81
C GLU A 33 13.79 6.20 4.95
N GLU A 34 14.41 7.29 5.42
CA GLU A 34 15.49 8.05 4.73
C GLU A 34 15.13 8.74 3.40
N ILE A 35 14.04 8.35 2.72
CA ILE A 35 13.58 8.99 1.47
C ILE A 35 12.56 10.11 1.75
N GLY A 36 11.77 9.98 2.81
CA GLY A 36 10.70 10.91 3.15
C GLY A 36 9.35 10.53 2.54
N VAL A 37 8.48 11.52 2.35
CA VAL A 37 7.09 11.29 1.94
C VAL A 37 6.94 11.31 0.42
N LEU A 38 6.43 10.22 -0.14
CA LEU A 38 5.97 10.18 -1.53
C LEU A 38 4.48 10.49 -1.59
N THR A 39 4.12 11.51 -2.36
CA THR A 39 2.74 12.02 -2.44
C THR A 39 1.76 11.01 -3.02
N GLN A 40 2.23 10.15 -3.93
CA GLN A 40 1.42 9.11 -4.55
C GLN A 40 2.27 7.91 -4.98
N VAL A 41 1.90 6.71 -4.52
CA VAL A 41 2.60 5.45 -4.80
C VAL A 41 1.65 4.44 -5.43
N LYS A 42 2.13 3.72 -6.45
CA LYS A 42 1.42 2.58 -7.05
C LYS A 42 1.61 1.36 -6.17
N ALA A 43 0.52 0.74 -5.76
CA ALA A 43 0.55 -0.50 -5.00
C ALA A 43 -0.58 -1.45 -5.41
N PHE A 44 -0.65 -2.59 -4.74
CA PHE A 44 -1.80 -3.49 -4.74
C PHE A 44 -2.29 -3.69 -3.30
N ALA A 45 -3.58 -3.52 -3.03
CA ALA A 45 -4.17 -3.90 -1.75
C ALA A 45 -4.32 -5.43 -1.71
N VAL A 46 -3.93 -6.07 -0.60
CA VAL A 46 -3.98 -7.54 -0.44
C VAL A 46 -4.76 -7.98 0.81
N ALA A 47 -4.94 -7.08 1.77
CA ALA A 47 -5.79 -7.26 2.94
C ALA A 47 -6.33 -5.91 3.39
N ARG A 48 -7.41 -5.88 4.17
CA ARG A 48 -8.00 -4.65 4.69
C ARG A 48 -8.71 -4.88 6.01
N SER A 49 -8.95 -3.79 6.72
CA SER A 49 -9.89 -3.68 7.82
C SER A 49 -10.76 -2.44 7.62
N ASP A 50 -11.56 -2.11 8.62
CA ASP A 50 -12.33 -0.86 8.66
C ASP A 50 -11.43 0.40 8.64
N VAL A 51 -10.20 0.30 9.19
CA VAL A 51 -9.32 1.46 9.42
C VAL A 51 -8.02 1.43 8.62
N ALA A 52 -7.59 0.26 8.16
CA ALA A 52 -6.29 0.07 7.50
C ALA A 52 -6.38 -0.81 6.25
N VAL A 53 -5.39 -0.68 5.37
CA VAL A 53 -5.23 -1.52 4.16
C VAL A 53 -3.79 -2.00 4.10
N CYS A 54 -3.59 -3.30 3.92
CA CYS A 54 -2.28 -3.88 3.64
C CYS A 54 -2.00 -3.75 2.15
N VAL A 55 -0.89 -3.10 1.81
CA VAL A 55 -0.49 -2.85 0.43
C VAL A 55 0.84 -3.51 0.11
N GLU A 56 0.92 -4.10 -1.08
CA GLU A 56 2.14 -4.58 -1.69
C GLU A 56 2.71 -3.51 -2.64
N ILE A 57 3.97 -3.15 -2.38
CA ILE A 57 4.68 -2.08 -3.07
C ILE A 57 5.94 -2.67 -3.69
N ALA A 58 6.12 -2.47 -4.99
CA ALA A 58 7.38 -2.77 -5.66
C ALA A 58 8.31 -1.56 -5.55
N TRP A 59 9.36 -1.67 -4.72
CA TRP A 59 10.33 -0.60 -4.47
C TRP A 59 11.77 -1.11 -4.57
N GLN A 60 12.63 -0.41 -5.33
CA GLN A 60 14.05 -0.75 -5.52
C GLN A 60 14.31 -2.23 -5.87
N GLY A 61 13.43 -2.81 -6.72
CA GLY A 61 13.54 -4.21 -7.14
C GLY A 61 13.11 -5.24 -6.10
N ARG A 62 12.46 -4.82 -5.00
CA ARG A 62 11.90 -5.71 -3.98
C ARG A 62 10.41 -5.45 -3.75
N LEU A 63 9.69 -6.52 -3.45
CA LEU A 63 8.32 -6.43 -2.95
C LEU A 63 8.34 -6.17 -1.45
N GLN A 64 7.64 -5.13 -1.02
CA GLN A 64 7.46 -4.77 0.38
C GLN A 64 5.97 -4.75 0.72
N ARG A 65 5.64 -4.99 1.99
CA ARG A 65 4.28 -4.88 2.52
C ARG A 65 4.24 -3.79 3.58
N ALA A 66 3.19 -2.98 3.56
CA ALA A 66 2.94 -1.98 4.59
C ALA A 66 1.44 -1.89 4.86
N TRP A 67 1.07 -1.73 6.13
CA TRP A 67 -0.28 -1.31 6.52
C TRP A 67 -0.35 0.19 6.49
N VAL A 68 -1.33 0.73 5.77
CA VAL A 68 -1.55 2.18 5.63
C VAL A 68 -2.96 2.54 6.04
N PRO A 69 -3.21 3.78 6.50
CA PRO A 69 -4.57 4.21 6.82
C PRO A 69 -5.47 4.08 5.60
N ARG A 70 -6.67 3.51 5.80
CA ARG A 70 -7.66 3.31 4.74
C ARG A 70 -7.99 4.62 4.00
N SER A 71 -8.00 5.74 4.72
CA SER A 71 -8.24 7.09 4.18
C SER A 71 -7.20 7.56 3.16
N THR A 72 -6.00 6.95 3.14
CA THR A 72 -4.94 7.29 2.17
C THR A 72 -4.98 6.44 0.91
N VAL A 73 -5.90 5.46 0.83
CA VAL A 73 -5.96 4.49 -0.26
C VAL A 73 -7.14 4.80 -1.17
N THR A 74 -6.87 4.86 -2.47
CA THR A 74 -7.91 4.98 -3.50
C THR A 74 -7.75 3.92 -4.57
N ARG A 75 -8.86 3.43 -5.13
CA ARG A 75 -8.83 2.41 -6.19
C ARG A 75 -8.17 2.99 -7.45
N ARG A 76 -7.27 2.22 -8.06
CA ARG A 76 -6.60 2.59 -9.31
C ARG A 76 -7.19 1.82 -10.49
N THR A 77 -7.82 2.53 -11.41
CA THR A 77 -8.25 1.95 -12.69
C THR A 77 -7.03 1.69 -13.57
N LEU A 78 -6.80 0.42 -13.94
CA LEU A 78 -5.78 0.06 -14.90
C LEU A 78 -6.30 0.35 -16.31
N LYS A 79 -5.48 1.00 -17.14
CA LYS A 79 -5.79 1.12 -18.56
C LYS A 79 -5.63 -0.26 -19.20
N PRO A 80 -6.54 -0.66 -20.10
CA PRO A 80 -6.35 -1.85 -20.92
C PRO A 80 -4.98 -1.77 -21.60
N ARG A 81 -4.26 -2.89 -21.66
CA ARG A 81 -3.04 -2.97 -22.46
C ARG A 81 -3.46 -2.80 -23.92
N ARG A 82 -2.87 -1.83 -24.61
CA ARG A 82 -2.93 -1.79 -26.08
C ARG A 82 -1.91 -2.82 -26.56
N ASP A 83 -2.40 -3.82 -27.28
CA ASP A 83 -1.57 -4.75 -28.04
C ASP A 83 -0.89 -4.03 -29.22
#